data_AF-A0A7M7PT62-F1
#
_entry.id   AF-A0A7M7PT62-F1
#
_cell.length_a   1.000
_cell.length_b   1.000
_cell.length_c   1.000
_cell.angle_alpha   90.00
_cell.angle_beta   90.00
_cell.angle_gamma   90.00
#
_symmetry.space_group_name_H-M   'P 1'
#
loop_
_entity.id
_entity.type
_entity.pdbx_description
1 polymer ?
#
loop_
_entity_poly.entity_id
_entity_poly.type
_entity_poly.pdbx_seq_one_letter_code
_entity_poly.pdbx_strand_id
1 'polypeptide(L)'
;MASLLWRNMYGQGRCLARGILPQHHLESRSLWGMLNAVFNQVDRSRIKEVGPDRAAAEWLLRCGASVKFRDFERWTVDYNLLPTGGRDRLKIVEVDATDSSIMHIGFEHFQGVEHLLYVKLHHCTYLQDMCVSKLVYLKDSLEELQISSCGDVTDKGLATLHHLHKLEKLFLCDLPAVKDMEGVIHILGSALPNCEIRYLSLEGLKDLKRLGKDGMKENLDP
;
A
#
# COMPACT_ATOMS: atom_id res chain seq x y z
N MET A 1 7.10 -7.64 -20.40
CA MET A 1 5.82 -7.48 -21.16
C MET A 1 4.59 -7.40 -20.26
N ALA A 2 4.52 -8.08 -19.11
CA ALA A 2 3.38 -7.98 -18.18
C ALA A 2 3.21 -6.60 -17.52
N SER A 3 4.29 -5.89 -17.17
CA SER A 3 4.20 -4.54 -16.55
C SER A 3 3.71 -3.44 -17.51
N LEU A 4 4.02 -3.56 -18.81
CA LEU A 4 3.55 -2.65 -19.86
C LEU A 4 2.08 -2.91 -20.24
N LEU A 5 1.64 -4.16 -20.20
CA LEU A 5 0.23 -4.52 -20.38
C LEU A 5 -0.62 -4.04 -19.18
N TRP A 6 -0.06 -4.06 -17.97
CA TRP A 6 -0.72 -3.56 -16.75
C TRP A 6 -0.97 -2.04 -16.80
N ARG A 7 0.05 -1.24 -17.16
CA ARG A 7 -0.09 0.24 -17.29
C ARG A 7 -1.06 0.66 -18.40
N ASN A 8 -1.13 -0.09 -19.50
CA ASN A 8 -1.99 0.25 -20.63
C ASN A 8 -3.47 -0.13 -20.41
N MET A 9 -3.79 -1.11 -19.57
CA MET A 9 -5.19 -1.52 -19.34
C MET A 9 -5.94 -0.64 -18.33
N TYR A 10 -5.26 0.02 -17.39
CA TYR A 10 -5.89 0.81 -16.32
C TYR A 10 -5.67 2.33 -16.41
N GLY A 11 -4.83 2.81 -17.35
CA GLY A 11 -4.51 4.23 -17.52
C GLY A 11 -5.51 5.08 -18.32
N GLN A 12 -6.63 4.52 -18.79
CA GLN A 12 -7.62 5.22 -19.63
C GLN A 12 -9.05 4.91 -19.18
N GLY A 13 -9.52 5.58 -18.13
CA GLY A 13 -10.92 5.54 -17.71
C GLY A 13 -11.42 6.95 -17.39
N ARG A 14 -11.82 7.71 -18.42
CA ARG A 14 -12.46 9.03 -18.27
C ARG A 14 -13.85 8.88 -17.67
N CYS A 15 -14.23 9.85 -16.85
CA CYS A 15 -15.55 10.04 -16.26
C CYS A 15 -16.67 10.02 -17.31
N LEU A 16 -17.74 9.24 -17.05
CA LEU A 16 -19.11 9.56 -17.45
C LEU A 16 -20.09 9.13 -16.34
N ALA A 17 -21.11 9.96 -16.14
CA ALA A 17 -21.96 9.98 -14.96
C ALA A 17 -23.18 9.02 -15.01
N ARG A 18 -23.65 8.69 -13.80
CA ARG A 18 -25.01 8.31 -13.34
C ARG A 18 -25.73 7.10 -13.96
N GLY A 19 -26.05 6.15 -13.09
CA GLY A 19 -27.16 5.19 -13.24
C GLY A 19 -27.19 4.19 -12.08
N ILE A 20 -28.28 4.20 -11.30
CA ILE A 20 -28.53 3.28 -10.17
C ILE A 20 -28.79 1.87 -10.72
N LEU A 21 -28.03 0.87 -10.27
CA LEU A 21 -28.39 -0.55 -10.39
C LEU A 21 -27.97 -1.30 -9.11
N PRO A 22 -28.78 -2.29 -8.65
CA PRO A 22 -28.60 -2.91 -7.35
C PRO A 22 -27.44 -3.90 -7.32
N GLN A 23 -26.69 -3.88 -6.20
CA GLN A 23 -25.59 -4.80 -5.92
C GLN A 23 -26.11 -6.24 -5.72
N HIS A 24 -25.99 -7.07 -6.75
CA HIS A 24 -25.92 -8.51 -6.61
C HIS A 24 -24.56 -8.98 -7.14
N HIS A 25 -23.52 -8.89 -6.31
CA HIS A 25 -22.23 -9.53 -6.59
C HIS A 25 -22.31 -11.01 -6.21
N LEU A 26 -22.78 -11.84 -7.14
CA LEU A 26 -22.49 -13.26 -7.14
C LEU A 26 -21.00 -13.43 -7.50
N GLU A 27 -20.22 -13.89 -6.52
CA GLU A 27 -18.83 -14.30 -6.67
C GLU A 27 -18.69 -15.37 -7.75
N SER A 28 -18.23 -14.98 -8.93
CA SER A 28 -17.64 -15.92 -9.89
C SER A 28 -16.13 -15.84 -9.73
N ARG A 29 -15.49 -16.98 -9.45
CA ARG A 29 -14.02 -17.10 -9.45
C ARG A 29 -13.51 -16.88 -10.88
N SER A 30 -13.29 -15.63 -11.23
CA SER A 30 -12.76 -15.25 -12.53
C SER A 30 -11.31 -15.72 -12.69
N LEU A 31 -10.90 -16.01 -13.93
CA LEU A 31 -9.50 -16.32 -14.28
C LEU A 31 -8.53 -15.27 -13.70
N TRP A 32 -8.94 -14.00 -13.71
CA TRP A 32 -8.17 -12.89 -13.15
C TRP A 32 -8.07 -12.93 -11.62
N GLY A 33 -9.14 -13.29 -10.91
CA GLY A 33 -9.10 -13.52 -9.47
C GLY A 33 -8.16 -14.66 -9.10
N MET A 34 -8.18 -15.77 -9.87
CA MET A 34 -7.24 -16.88 -9.69
C MET A 34 -5.79 -16.46 -9.96
N LEU A 35 -5.56 -15.67 -11.02
CA LEU A 35 -4.24 -15.17 -11.36
C LEU A 35 -3.68 -14.25 -10.27
N ASN A 36 -4.49 -13.34 -9.72
CA ASN A 36 -4.09 -12.47 -8.61
C ASN A 36 -3.79 -13.26 -7.34
N ALA A 37 -4.55 -14.32 -7.06
CA ALA A 37 -4.27 -15.23 -5.95
C ALA A 37 -2.90 -15.92 -6.12
N VAL A 38 -2.59 -16.41 -7.31
CA VAL A 38 -1.27 -16.96 -7.63
C VAL A 38 -0.19 -15.88 -7.52
N PHE A 39 -0.48 -14.62 -7.88
CA PHE A 39 0.44 -13.49 -7.75
C PHE A 39 0.81 -13.10 -6.31
N ASN A 40 -0.04 -13.46 -5.36
CA ASN A 40 0.19 -13.15 -3.95
C ASN A 40 0.48 -14.39 -3.09
N GLN A 41 0.43 -15.58 -3.67
CA GLN A 41 0.71 -16.82 -2.93
C GLN A 41 2.14 -16.83 -2.41
N VAL A 42 2.28 -17.19 -1.13
CA VAL A 42 3.58 -17.28 -0.46
C VAL A 42 4.23 -18.64 -0.75
N ASP A 43 5.44 -18.58 -1.29
CA ASP A 43 6.29 -19.75 -1.46
C ASP A 43 7.28 -19.86 -0.29
N ARG A 44 6.95 -20.73 0.67
CA ARG A 44 7.82 -20.97 1.85
C ARG A 44 9.15 -21.63 1.48
N SER A 45 9.18 -22.41 0.40
CA SER A 45 10.44 -23.01 -0.09
C SER A 45 11.35 -21.93 -0.65
N ARG A 46 10.78 -20.97 -1.38
CA ARG A 46 11.50 -19.79 -1.87
C ARG A 46 12.03 -18.94 -0.73
N ILE A 47 11.21 -18.62 0.28
CA ILE A 47 11.68 -17.88 1.47
C ILE A 47 12.87 -18.59 2.14
N LYS A 48 12.81 -19.92 2.26
CA LYS A 48 13.92 -20.71 2.81
C LYS A 48 15.17 -20.67 1.93
N GLU A 49 15.04 -20.54 0.62
CA GLU A 49 16.16 -20.48 -0.31
C GLU A 49 16.85 -19.11 -0.30
N VAL A 50 16.07 -18.04 -0.45
CA VAL A 50 16.61 -16.69 -0.74
C VAL A 50 16.57 -15.71 0.43
N GLY A 51 15.82 -16.04 1.48
CA GLY A 51 15.56 -15.16 2.62
C GLY A 51 14.26 -14.36 2.48
N PRO A 52 13.73 -13.82 3.61
CA PRO A 52 12.45 -13.13 3.67
C PRO A 52 12.46 -11.85 2.82
N ASP A 53 13.48 -10.99 2.96
CA ASP A 53 13.60 -9.74 2.20
C ASP A 53 13.56 -9.97 0.69
N ARG A 54 14.31 -10.95 0.18
CA ARG A 54 14.32 -11.24 -1.26
C ARG A 54 12.98 -11.79 -1.72
N ALA A 55 12.38 -12.72 -0.99
CA ALA A 55 11.07 -13.27 -1.35
C ALA A 55 9.97 -12.19 -1.32
N ALA A 56 9.99 -11.30 -0.33
CA ALA A 56 9.08 -10.15 -0.26
C ALA A 56 9.28 -9.19 -1.44
N ALA A 57 10.53 -8.89 -1.81
CA ALA A 57 10.81 -8.05 -2.97
C ALA A 57 10.32 -8.67 -4.30
N GLU A 58 10.50 -9.98 -4.47
CA GLU A 58 9.98 -10.73 -5.63
C GLU A 58 8.45 -10.61 -5.72
N TRP A 59 7.74 -10.80 -4.59
CA TRP A 59 6.30 -10.62 -4.50
C TRP A 59 5.86 -9.18 -4.78
N LEU A 60 6.49 -8.19 -4.15
CA LEU A 60 6.12 -6.78 -4.33
C LEU A 60 6.26 -6.35 -5.79
N LEU A 61 7.39 -6.66 -6.42
CA LEU A 61 7.68 -6.30 -7.82
C LEU A 61 6.75 -7.02 -8.81
N ARG A 62 6.41 -8.31 -8.58
CA ARG A 62 5.45 -9.03 -9.45
C ARG A 62 4.04 -8.45 -9.37
N CYS A 63 3.69 -7.85 -8.23
CA CYS A 63 2.42 -7.16 -7.98
C CYS A 63 2.45 -5.67 -8.38
N GLY A 64 3.53 -5.20 -9.01
CA GLY A 64 3.64 -3.82 -9.51
C GLY A 64 4.05 -2.79 -8.45
N ALA A 65 4.40 -3.20 -7.24
CA ALA A 65 5.00 -2.33 -6.25
C ALA A 65 6.49 -2.11 -6.54
N SER A 66 7.08 -1.12 -5.87
CA SER A 66 8.50 -0.79 -5.92
C SER A 66 9.11 -0.95 -4.53
N VAL A 67 10.39 -1.31 -4.49
CA VAL A 67 11.12 -1.51 -3.22
C VAL A 67 12.42 -0.73 -3.21
N LYS A 68 12.80 -0.21 -2.06
CA LYS A 68 14.12 0.36 -1.82
C LYS A 68 14.86 -0.54 -0.83
N PHE A 69 16.12 -0.82 -1.14
CA PHE A 69 17.00 -1.60 -0.29
C PHE A 69 17.97 -0.68 0.45
N ARG A 70 18.36 -1.06 1.67
CA ARG A 70 19.26 -0.28 2.54
C ARG A 70 20.51 0.22 1.81
N ASP A 71 21.17 -0.68 1.09
CA ASP A 71 22.48 -0.40 0.48
C ASP A 71 22.37 0.15 -0.95
N PHE A 72 21.16 0.49 -1.40
CA PHE A 72 20.90 0.95 -2.77
C PHE A 72 20.16 2.28 -2.75
N GLU A 73 20.77 3.30 -3.36
CA GLU A 73 20.16 4.63 -3.44
C GLU A 73 18.86 4.64 -4.27
N ARG A 74 18.81 3.81 -5.31
CA ARG A 74 17.70 3.80 -6.27
C ARG A 74 16.62 2.79 -5.88
N TRP A 75 15.38 3.18 -6.16
CA TRP A 75 14.25 2.27 -6.15
C TRP A 75 14.42 1.18 -7.20
N THR A 76 14.11 -0.05 -6.79
CA THR A 76 13.93 -1.19 -7.69
C THR A 76 12.48 -1.24 -8.09
N VAL A 77 12.23 -1.16 -9.40
CA VAL A 77 10.89 -1.17 -10.01
C VAL A 77 10.70 -2.30 -11.01
N ASP A 78 11.80 -2.91 -11.47
CA ASP A 78 11.80 -4.02 -12.42
C ASP A 78 12.26 -5.29 -11.71
N TYR A 79 11.39 -6.30 -11.73
CA TYR A 79 11.65 -7.63 -11.20
C TYR A 79 12.95 -8.24 -11.75
N ASN A 80 13.23 -8.03 -13.05
CA ASN A 80 14.40 -8.64 -13.70
C ASN A 80 15.72 -7.99 -13.28
N LEU A 81 15.65 -6.83 -12.62
CA LEU A 81 16.81 -6.11 -12.12
C LEU A 81 17.07 -6.38 -10.62
N LEU A 82 16.33 -7.32 -10.02
CA LEU A 82 16.58 -7.73 -8.65
C LEU A 82 18.03 -8.19 -8.48
N PRO A 83 18.82 -7.57 -7.57
CA PRO A 83 20.24 -7.87 -7.44
C PRO A 83 20.46 -9.34 -7.12
N THR A 84 21.28 -10.04 -7.90
CA THR A 84 21.65 -11.43 -7.59
C THR A 84 22.72 -11.47 -6.49
N GLY A 85 22.76 -12.54 -5.70
CA GLY A 85 23.72 -12.67 -4.62
C GLY A 85 23.34 -13.71 -3.58
N GLY A 86 24.19 -13.82 -2.55
CA GLY A 86 23.98 -14.71 -1.42
C GLY A 86 22.69 -14.41 -0.65
N ARG A 87 22.20 -15.43 0.05
CA ARG A 87 21.03 -15.36 0.92
C ARG A 87 21.15 -14.20 1.92
N ASP A 88 20.03 -13.54 2.22
CA ASP A 88 19.90 -12.49 3.25
C ASP A 88 20.74 -11.22 3.01
N ARG A 89 21.31 -11.04 1.80
CA ARG A 89 22.06 -9.84 1.42
C ARG A 89 21.18 -8.59 1.29
N LEU A 90 19.94 -8.75 0.83
CA LEU A 90 19.03 -7.64 0.61
C LEU A 90 18.28 -7.32 1.89
N LYS A 91 18.13 -6.03 2.18
CA LYS A 91 17.33 -5.51 3.30
C LYS A 91 16.37 -4.46 2.78
N ILE A 92 15.08 -4.78 2.73
CA ILE A 92 14.05 -3.82 2.29
C ILE A 92 13.90 -2.77 3.40
N VAL A 93 13.95 -1.50 3.03
CA VAL A 93 13.75 -0.37 3.94
C VAL A 93 12.52 0.46 3.61
N GLU A 94 12.12 0.51 2.35
CA GLU A 94 10.93 1.26 1.92
C GLU A 94 10.17 0.49 0.84
N VAL A 95 8.84 0.57 0.88
CA VAL A 95 7.93 -0.01 -0.12
C VAL A 95 6.97 1.07 -0.63
N ASP A 96 6.86 1.20 -1.95
CA ASP A 96 5.81 1.98 -2.61
C ASP A 96 4.94 1.03 -3.43
N ALA A 97 3.73 0.76 -2.94
CA ALA A 97 2.72 -0.08 -3.57
C ALA A 97 1.66 0.72 -4.34
N THR A 98 2.03 1.88 -4.90
CA THR A 98 1.16 2.64 -5.79
C THR A 98 0.65 1.79 -6.96
N ASP A 99 -0.68 1.77 -7.17
CA ASP A 99 -1.35 1.02 -8.24
C ASP A 99 -1.07 -0.51 -8.22
N SER A 100 -0.73 -1.04 -7.04
CA SER A 100 -0.33 -2.43 -6.87
C SER A 100 -1.51 -3.38 -6.66
N SER A 101 -1.35 -4.62 -7.15
CA SER A 101 -2.30 -5.73 -6.99
C SER A 101 -2.04 -6.62 -5.75
N ILE A 102 -1.36 -6.08 -4.74
CA ILE A 102 -1.11 -6.80 -3.48
C ILE A 102 -2.42 -7.12 -2.73
N MET A 103 -2.46 -8.29 -2.09
CA MET A 103 -3.62 -8.83 -1.37
C MET A 103 -3.21 -9.47 -0.05
N HIS A 104 -4.16 -9.69 0.86
CA HIS A 104 -3.91 -10.17 2.23
C HIS A 104 -3.05 -11.44 2.31
N ILE A 105 -3.22 -12.41 1.40
CA ILE A 105 -2.40 -13.64 1.38
C ILE A 105 -0.91 -13.34 1.14
N GLY A 106 -0.60 -12.29 0.40
CA GLY A 106 0.77 -11.88 0.09
C GLY A 106 1.47 -11.21 1.25
N PHE A 107 0.74 -10.58 2.18
CA PHE A 107 1.32 -9.89 3.33
C PHE A 107 2.09 -10.83 4.27
N GLU A 108 1.89 -12.15 4.19
CA GLU A 108 2.73 -13.12 4.93
C GLU A 108 4.21 -13.10 4.48
N HIS A 109 4.53 -12.56 3.30
CA HIS A 109 5.92 -12.34 2.89
C HIS A 109 6.64 -11.32 3.79
N PHE A 110 5.92 -10.46 4.49
CA PHE A 110 6.52 -9.54 5.47
C PHE A 110 7.02 -10.26 6.72
N GLN A 111 6.65 -11.52 6.95
CA GLN A 111 7.16 -12.28 8.09
C GLN A 111 8.68 -12.48 7.95
N GLY A 112 9.44 -11.95 8.91
CA GLY A 112 10.91 -11.97 8.92
C GLY A 112 11.56 -10.81 8.16
N VAL A 113 10.78 -9.84 7.65
CA VAL A 113 11.32 -8.57 7.12
C VAL A 113 11.47 -7.59 8.28
N GLU A 114 12.68 -7.46 8.81
CA GLU A 114 12.94 -6.78 10.09
C GLU A 114 13.37 -5.32 9.96
N HIS A 115 13.54 -4.81 8.74
CA HIS A 115 14.22 -3.53 8.47
C HIS A 115 13.36 -2.55 7.67
N LEU A 116 12.09 -2.90 7.44
CA LEU A 116 11.17 -2.09 6.66
C LEU A 116 10.62 -0.95 7.51
N LEU A 117 10.98 0.27 7.13
CA LEU A 117 10.71 1.51 7.88
C LEU A 117 9.53 2.30 7.30
N TYR A 118 9.37 2.30 5.97
CA TYR A 118 8.31 3.05 5.28
C TYR A 118 7.48 2.16 4.36
N VAL A 119 6.15 2.24 4.47
CA VAL A 119 5.23 1.58 3.56
C VAL A 119 4.20 2.58 3.05
N LYS A 120 4.10 2.69 1.72
CA LYS A 120 3.06 3.45 1.04
C LYS A 120 2.11 2.52 0.31
N LEU A 121 0.85 2.54 0.73
CA LEU A 121 -0.26 1.85 0.10
C LEU A 121 -1.15 2.90 -0.56
N HIS A 122 -0.97 3.10 -1.86
CA HIS A 122 -1.71 4.11 -2.61
C HIS A 122 -2.47 3.45 -3.76
N HIS A 123 -3.78 3.67 -3.83
CA HIS A 123 -4.61 3.16 -4.93
C HIS A 123 -4.48 1.63 -5.13
N CYS A 124 -4.35 0.88 -4.02
CA CYS A 124 -4.28 -0.57 -4.05
C CYS A 124 -5.70 -1.17 -4.10
N THR A 125 -6.18 -1.57 -5.29
CA THR A 125 -7.57 -2.00 -5.51
C THR A 125 -8.02 -3.20 -4.68
N TYR A 126 -7.09 -4.06 -4.25
CA TYR A 126 -7.39 -5.28 -3.48
C TYR A 126 -7.03 -5.15 -1.99
N LEU A 127 -6.71 -3.93 -1.53
CA LEU A 127 -6.37 -3.68 -0.13
C LEU A 127 -7.64 -3.60 0.72
N GLN A 128 -7.75 -4.53 1.68
CA GLN A 128 -8.87 -4.70 2.60
C GLN A 128 -8.38 -4.74 4.05
N ASP A 129 -9.29 -4.73 5.02
CA ASP A 129 -8.97 -4.79 6.45
C ASP A 129 -8.00 -5.93 6.83
N MET A 130 -8.12 -7.10 6.19
CA MET A 130 -7.23 -8.26 6.43
C MET A 130 -5.80 -8.02 5.95
N CYS A 131 -5.59 -7.13 4.98
CA CYS A 131 -4.25 -6.72 4.57
C CYS A 131 -3.63 -5.81 5.64
N VAL A 132 -4.41 -4.82 6.10
CA VAL A 132 -3.97 -3.85 7.11
C VAL A 132 -3.64 -4.55 8.43
N SER A 133 -4.46 -5.52 8.86
CA SER A 133 -4.20 -6.28 10.09
C SER A 133 -2.91 -7.12 10.04
N LYS A 134 -2.52 -7.59 8.85
CA LYS A 134 -1.27 -8.33 8.64
C LYS A 134 -0.02 -7.44 8.62
N LEU A 135 -0.16 -6.11 8.63
CA LEU A 135 1.00 -5.23 8.87
C LEU A 135 1.65 -5.46 10.25
N VAL A 136 0.98 -6.16 11.17
CA VAL A 136 1.57 -6.61 12.45
C VAL A 136 2.87 -7.40 12.29
N TYR A 137 3.14 -8.02 11.13
CA TYR A 137 4.44 -8.64 10.86
C TYR A 137 5.61 -7.64 10.89
N LEU A 138 5.32 -6.34 10.72
CA LEU A 138 6.28 -5.23 10.72
C LEU A 138 6.22 -4.40 12.01
N LYS A 139 5.54 -4.89 13.06
CA LYS A 139 5.35 -4.14 14.33
C LYS A 139 6.67 -3.67 14.97
N ASP A 140 7.75 -4.40 14.74
CA ASP A 140 9.06 -4.18 15.34
C ASP A 140 9.98 -3.32 14.45
N SER A 141 9.51 -2.82 13.29
CA SER A 141 10.33 -2.02 12.36
C SER A 141 9.62 -0.84 11.69
N LEU A 142 8.30 -0.91 11.46
CA LEU A 142 7.60 0.08 10.65
C LEU A 142 7.44 1.40 11.43
N GLU A 143 8.00 2.47 10.89
CA GLU A 143 8.00 3.82 11.48
C GLU A 143 7.02 4.74 10.75
N GLU A 144 6.85 4.57 9.44
CA GLU A 144 6.00 5.43 8.63
C GLU A 144 5.06 4.62 7.73
N LEU A 145 3.77 4.93 7.79
CA LEU A 145 2.73 4.28 7.01
C LEU A 145 1.83 5.30 6.31
N GLN A 146 1.67 5.13 5.01
CA GLN A 146 0.65 5.82 4.23
C GLN A 146 -0.39 4.82 3.72
N ILE A 147 -1.67 5.09 3.95
CA ILE A 147 -2.79 4.40 3.31
C ILE A 147 -3.68 5.44 2.63
N SER A 148 -3.79 5.35 1.31
CA SER A 148 -4.53 6.36 0.56
C SER A 148 -5.26 5.83 -0.68
N SER A 149 -6.45 6.37 -0.95
CA SER A 149 -7.29 5.98 -2.10
C SER A 149 -7.52 4.46 -2.19
N CYS A 150 -7.72 3.82 -1.04
CA CYS A 150 -7.98 2.38 -0.92
C CYS A 150 -9.45 2.18 -0.51
N GLY A 151 -10.27 1.69 -1.45
CA GLY A 151 -11.73 1.73 -1.34
C GLY A 151 -12.35 0.78 -0.32
N ASP A 152 -11.68 -0.33 0.00
CA ASP A 152 -12.23 -1.41 0.83
C ASP A 152 -11.64 -1.45 2.26
N VAL A 153 -10.85 -0.44 2.65
CA VAL A 153 -10.33 -0.30 4.01
C VAL A 153 -11.33 0.43 4.88
N THR A 154 -11.72 -0.17 6.00
CA THR A 154 -12.73 0.34 6.93
C THR A 154 -12.12 0.78 8.27
N ASP A 155 -12.96 1.33 9.14
CA ASP A 155 -12.61 1.68 10.52
C ASP A 155 -11.98 0.50 11.29
N LYS A 156 -12.47 -0.73 11.02
CA LYS A 156 -12.01 -1.95 11.68
C LYS A 156 -10.59 -2.30 11.26
N GLY A 157 -10.28 -2.19 9.96
CA GLY A 157 -8.93 -2.41 9.44
C GLY A 157 -7.95 -1.42 10.04
N LEU A 158 -8.28 -0.12 10.01
CA LEU A 158 -7.42 0.92 10.56
C LEU A 158 -7.20 0.77 12.07
N ALA A 159 -8.22 0.37 12.83
CA ALA A 159 -8.07 0.15 14.27
C ALA A 159 -6.99 -0.90 14.61
N THR A 160 -6.69 -1.86 13.72
CA THR A 160 -5.63 -2.88 13.96
C THR A 160 -4.21 -2.31 13.94
N LEU A 161 -4.03 -1.08 13.43
CA LEU A 161 -2.72 -0.42 13.37
C LEU A 161 -2.14 -0.13 14.77
N HIS A 162 -2.94 -0.20 15.84
CA HIS A 162 -2.48 -0.07 17.23
C HIS A 162 -1.39 -1.08 17.62
N HIS A 163 -1.23 -2.18 16.88
CA HIS A 163 -0.15 -3.15 17.12
C HIS A 163 1.24 -2.66 16.66
N LEU A 164 1.29 -1.63 15.81
CA LEU A 164 2.52 -1.07 15.25
C LEU A 164 3.16 -0.08 16.23
N HIS A 165 3.67 -0.59 17.35
CA HIS A 165 4.17 0.20 18.47
C HIS A 165 5.41 1.07 18.16
N LYS A 166 6.06 0.86 17.00
CA LYS A 166 7.13 1.73 16.48
C LYS A 166 6.67 2.79 15.48
N LEU A 167 5.37 2.82 15.14
CA LEU A 167 4.86 3.76 14.17
C LEU A 167 4.95 5.19 14.72
N GLU A 168 5.66 6.04 14.00
CA GLU A 168 5.88 7.45 14.30
C GLU A 168 5.02 8.35 13.43
N LYS A 169 4.69 7.94 12.20
CA LYS A 169 3.86 8.72 11.29
C LYS A 169 2.84 7.85 10.58
N LEU A 170 1.58 8.27 10.65
CA LEU A 170 0.47 7.66 9.94
C LEU A 170 -0.22 8.72 9.08
N PHE A 171 -0.20 8.52 7.76
CA PHE A 171 -0.93 9.36 6.81
C PHE A 171 -2.08 8.60 6.19
N LEU A 172 -3.30 9.09 6.43
CA LEU A 172 -4.54 8.55 5.88
C LEU A 172 -5.15 9.56 4.93
N CYS A 173 -5.54 9.12 3.73
CA CYS A 173 -6.16 10.03 2.77
C CYS A 173 -7.18 9.29 1.91
N ASP A 174 -8.36 9.87 1.69
CA ASP A 174 -9.33 9.31 0.74
C ASP A 174 -9.64 7.81 0.97
N LEU A 175 -10.28 7.50 2.11
CA LEU A 175 -10.68 6.14 2.49
C LEU A 175 -12.21 6.10 2.63
N PRO A 176 -12.96 5.91 1.53
CA PRO A 176 -14.41 6.12 1.50
C PRO A 176 -15.23 5.11 2.32
N ALA A 177 -14.65 3.95 2.66
CA ALA A 177 -15.30 2.95 3.49
C ALA A 177 -15.09 3.15 5.00
N VAL A 178 -14.29 4.15 5.40
CA VAL A 178 -14.12 4.57 6.81
C VAL A 178 -15.29 5.49 7.17
N LYS A 179 -16.11 5.08 8.13
CA LYS A 179 -17.34 5.78 8.54
C LYS A 179 -17.14 6.63 9.81
N ASP A 180 -16.17 6.27 10.63
CA ASP A 180 -15.85 6.87 11.92
C ASP A 180 -14.34 7.13 12.02
N MET A 181 -13.86 8.09 11.23
CA MET A 181 -12.45 8.48 11.24
C MET A 181 -12.03 9.10 12.58
N GLU A 182 -12.92 9.82 13.26
CA GLU A 182 -12.65 10.39 14.57
C GLU A 182 -12.41 9.31 15.63
N GLY A 183 -13.27 8.28 15.66
CA GLY A 183 -13.09 7.12 16.52
C GLY A 183 -11.78 6.36 16.23
N VAL A 184 -11.43 6.19 14.95
CA VAL A 184 -10.14 5.60 14.56
C VAL A 184 -8.96 6.43 15.10
N ILE A 185 -8.97 7.74 14.89
CA ILE A 185 -7.91 8.63 15.39
C ILE A 185 -7.83 8.58 16.92
N HIS A 186 -8.97 8.53 17.62
CA HIS A 186 -9.00 8.44 19.07
C HIS A 186 -8.39 7.13 19.60
N ILE A 187 -8.76 5.99 19.01
CA ILE A 187 -8.22 4.66 19.35
C ILE A 187 -6.73 4.61 19.09
N LEU A 188 -6.29 5.03 17.90
CA LEU A 188 -4.89 4.98 17.51
C LEU A 188 -4.04 5.97 18.30
N GLY A 189 -4.52 7.19 18.55
CA GLY A 189 -3.81 8.19 19.36
C GLY A 189 -3.65 7.75 20.82
N SER A 190 -4.62 7.00 21.36
CA SER A 190 -4.51 6.43 22.71
C SER A 190 -3.49 5.29 22.78
N ALA A 191 -3.42 4.45 21.74
CA ALA A 191 -2.51 3.30 21.71
C ALA A 191 -1.08 3.64 21.24
N LEU A 192 -0.94 4.67 20.40
CA LEU A 192 0.30 5.13 19.78
C LEU A 192 0.52 6.61 20.11
N PRO A 193 0.79 6.97 21.38
CA PRO A 193 0.81 8.37 21.83
C PRO A 193 1.92 9.22 21.20
N ASN A 194 2.95 8.59 20.64
CA ASN A 194 4.05 9.27 19.94
C ASN A 194 3.89 9.27 18.42
N CYS A 195 2.82 8.67 17.88
CA CYS A 195 2.56 8.64 16.46
C CYS A 195 1.86 9.92 16.01
N GLU A 196 2.44 10.62 15.04
CA GLU A 196 1.79 11.70 14.34
C GLU A 196 0.76 11.13 13.36
N ILE A 197 -0.52 11.27 13.68
CA ILE A 197 -1.63 10.80 12.84
C ILE A 197 -2.20 12.00 12.07
N ARG A 198 -2.08 11.94 10.73
CA ARG A 198 -2.65 12.93 9.82
C ARG A 198 -3.70 12.28 8.94
N TYR A 199 -4.87 12.93 8.85
CA TYR A 199 -5.93 12.54 7.93
C TYR A 199 -6.29 13.69 6.99
N LEU A 200 -6.48 13.38 5.71
CA LEU A 200 -6.96 14.32 4.70
C LEU A 200 -8.15 13.73 3.92
N SER A 201 -9.28 14.42 3.96
CA SER A 201 -10.43 14.05 3.13
C SER A 201 -10.22 14.42 1.66
N LEU A 202 -11.04 13.85 0.76
CA LEU A 202 -11.01 14.23 -0.65
C LEU A 202 -11.32 15.71 -0.86
N GLU A 203 -12.25 16.26 -0.07
CA GLU A 203 -12.58 17.69 -0.06
C GLU A 203 -11.35 18.50 0.33
N GLY A 204 -10.69 18.16 1.43
CA GLY A 204 -9.47 18.83 1.89
C GLY A 204 -8.34 18.76 0.85
N LEU A 205 -8.20 17.62 0.15
CA LEU A 205 -7.22 17.48 -0.92
C LEU A 205 -7.53 18.37 -2.13
N LYS A 206 -8.81 18.50 -2.51
CA LYS A 206 -9.23 19.41 -3.57
C LYS A 206 -8.98 20.87 -3.19
N ASP A 207 -9.24 21.23 -1.95
CA ASP A 207 -8.99 22.58 -1.43
C ASP A 207 -7.50 22.92 -1.42
N LEU A 208 -6.63 22.02 -0.96
CA LEU A 208 -5.18 22.19 -1.02
C LEU A 208 -4.67 22.35 -2.45
N LYS A 209 -5.18 21.55 -3.40
CA LYS A 209 -4.83 21.68 -4.82
C LYS A 209 -5.33 22.98 -5.44
N ARG A 210 -6.45 23.52 -4.98
CA ARG A 210 -6.95 24.84 -5.40
C ARG A 210 -6.05 25.95 -4.87
N LEU A 211 -5.72 25.93 -3.58
CA LEU A 211 -4.82 26.89 -2.94
C LEU A 211 -3.43 26.94 -3.60
N GLY A 212 -2.85 25.77 -3.91
CA GLY A 212 -1.56 25.70 -4.60
C GLY A 212 -1.59 26.20 -6.06
N LYS A 213 -2.74 26.17 -6.73
CA LYS A 213 -2.91 26.73 -8.07
C LYS A 213 -3.13 28.24 -8.05
N ASP A 214 -3.81 28.75 -7.05
CA ASP A 214 -4.08 30.19 -6.92
C ASP A 214 -2.81 30.95 -6.50
N GLY A 215 -1.96 30.37 -5.63
CA GLY A 215 -0.65 30.95 -5.28
C GLY A 215 0.40 30.97 -6.42
N MET A 216 0.19 30.20 -7.50
CA MET A 216 1.01 30.29 -8.72
C MET A 216 0.52 31.36 -9.71
N LYS A 217 -0.71 31.87 -9.54
CA LYS A 217 -1.27 32.92 -10.40
C LYS A 217 -0.91 34.34 -9.94
N GLU A 218 -0.54 34.54 -8.68
CA GLU A 218 -0.13 35.86 -8.16
C GLU A 218 1.32 36.28 -8.55
N ASN A 219 2.07 35.48 -9.31
CA ASN A 219 3.44 35.79 -9.74
C ASN A 219 3.61 35.88 -11.28
N LEU A 220 2.53 36.09 -12.03
CA LEU A 220 2.55 36.11 -13.50
C LEU A 220 1.78 37.29 -14.14
N ASP A 221 1.67 38.42 -13.43
CA ASP A 221 1.33 39.70 -14.06
C ASP A 221 2.58 40.60 -14.05
N PRO A 222 3.14 41.01 -15.21
CA PRO A 222 4.17 42.04 -15.29
C PRO A 222 3.64 43.46 -15.03
#